data_AF-A0A366E6X6-F1
#
_entry.id   AF-A0A366E6X6-F1
#
_cell.length_a   1.000
_cell.length_b   1.000
_cell.length_c   1.000
_cell.angle_alpha   90.00
_cell.angle_beta   90.00
_cell.angle_gamma   90.00
#
_symmetry.space_group_name_H-M   'P 1'
#
loop_
_entity.id
_entity.type
_entity.pdbx_description
1 polymer ?
#
loop_
_entity_poly.entity_id
_entity_poly.type
_entity_poly.pdbx_seq_one_letter_code
_entity_poly.pdbx_strand_id
1 'polypeptide(L)' 'MGLTPEERAHLGAELRNNFKLAGLTPEVVQADLAFSHELFEETIKLGPTSDEKAVARLRDYLEEKVEEQGKDPSS' A
#
# COMPACT_ATOMS: atom_id res chain seq x y z
N MET A 1 0.50 1.19 19.95
CA MET A 1 -0.67 1.95 19.50
C MET A 1 -1.16 1.23 18.27
N GLY A 2 -2.39 0.69 18.29
CA GLY A 2 -2.96 0.05 17.10
C GLY A 2 -3.83 1.06 16.38
N LEU A 3 -3.76 1.07 15.04
CA LEU A 3 -4.63 1.90 14.20
C LEU A 3 -6.10 1.63 14.55
N THR A 4 -6.87 2.70 14.75
CA THR A 4 -8.32 2.61 14.91
C THR A 4 -8.96 2.05 13.63
N PRO A 5 -10.20 1.52 13.70
CA PRO A 5 -10.91 1.02 12.52
C PRO A 5 -11.05 2.09 11.42
N GLU A 6 -11.21 3.35 11.82
CA GLU A 6 -11.30 4.49 10.90
C GLU A 6 -9.95 4.78 10.24
N GLU A 7 -8.85 4.79 11.00
CA GLU A 7 -7.50 4.93 10.43
C GLU A 7 -7.15 3.80 9.49
N ARG A 8 -7.56 2.55 9.79
CA ARG A 8 -7.41 1.42 8.87
C ARG A 8 -8.22 1.61 7.59
N ALA A 9 -9.46 2.07 7.69
CA ALA A 9 -10.27 2.34 6.50
C ALA A 9 -9.68 3.45 5.64
N HIS A 10 -9.17 4.52 6.28
CA HIS A 10 -8.51 5.63 5.61
C HIS A 10 -7.23 5.16 4.89
N LEU A 11 -6.34 4.49 5.62
CA LEU A 11 -5.09 3.95 5.09
C LEU A 11 -5.31 2.98 3.93
N GLY A 12 -6.37 2.17 3.99
CA GLY A 12 -6.72 1.24 2.90
C GLY A 12 -7.21 1.97 1.66
N ALA A 13 -7.89 3.10 1.83
CA ALA A 13 -8.29 3.96 0.73
C ALA A 13 -7.07 4.67 0.12
N GLU A 14 -6.17 5.20 0.95
CA GLU A 14 -4.92 5.84 0.53
C GLU A 14 -4.06 4.88 -0.31
N LEU A 15 -3.78 3.68 0.21
CA LEU A 15 -3.01 2.66 -0.50
C LEU A 15 -3.59 2.34 -1.88
N ARG A 16 -4.91 2.15 -1.96
CA ARG A 16 -5.59 1.86 -3.24
C ARG A 16 -5.55 3.07 -4.17
N ASN A 17 -5.62 4.28 -3.65
CA ASN A 17 -5.56 5.49 -4.46
C ASN A 17 -4.14 5.69 -4.99
N ASN A 18 -3.12 5.57 -4.14
CA ASN A 18 -1.70 5.66 -4.51
C ASN A 18 -1.33 4.57 -5.50
N PHE A 19 -1.85 3.34 -5.32
CA PHE A 19 -1.68 2.27 -6.29
C PHE A 19 -2.26 2.61 -7.68
N LYS A 20 -3.45 3.22 -7.73
CA LYS A 20 -4.04 3.71 -8.98
C LYS A 20 -3.27 4.88 -9.58
N LEU A 21 -2.80 5.82 -8.75
CA LEU A 21 -2.02 6.98 -9.17
C LEU A 21 -0.66 6.57 -9.72
N ALA A 22 0.00 5.61 -9.08
CA ALA A 22 1.26 5.03 -9.52
C ALA A 22 1.11 4.25 -10.83
N GLY A 23 -0.12 3.86 -11.21
CA GLY A 23 -0.34 3.08 -12.43
C GLY A 23 0.40 1.74 -12.45
N LEU A 24 0.72 1.21 -11.27
CA LEU A 24 1.48 -0.04 -11.13
C LEU A 24 0.53 -1.23 -11.20
N THR A 25 1.07 -2.38 -11.61
CA THR A 25 0.38 -3.66 -11.50
C THR A 25 0.77 -4.34 -10.18
N PRO A 26 -0.13 -5.18 -9.62
CA PRO A 26 0.17 -5.85 -8.36
C PRO A 26 1.39 -6.77 -8.48
N GLU A 27 1.65 -7.30 -9.68
CA GLU A 27 2.82 -8.12 -10.00
C GLU A 27 4.14 -7.36 -9.85
N VAL A 28 4.19 -6.08 -10.29
CA VAL A 28 5.39 -5.24 -10.13
C VAL A 28 5.66 -4.98 -8.67
N VAL A 29 4.62 -4.58 -7.91
CA VAL A 29 4.75 -4.33 -6.48
C VAL A 29 5.17 -5.59 -5.73
N GLN A 30 4.63 -6.76 -6.10
CA GLN A 30 5.01 -8.05 -5.54
C GLN A 30 6.47 -8.41 -5.83
N ALA A 31 6.94 -8.15 -7.05
CA ALA A 31 8.32 -8.40 -7.44
C ALA A 31 9.31 -7.48 -6.72
N ASP A 32 9.04 -6.17 -6.67
CA ASP A 32 9.90 -5.17 -6.04
C ASP A 32 9.96 -5.31 -4.51
N LEU A 33 8.82 -5.54 -3.86
CA LEU A 33 8.75 -5.71 -2.41
C LEU A 33 9.01 -7.15 -1.94
N ALA A 34 9.22 -8.08 -2.88
CA ALA A 34 9.26 -9.51 -2.62
C ALA A 34 8.05 -10.01 -1.80
N PHE A 35 6.87 -9.47 -2.09
CA PHE A 35 5.63 -9.86 -1.44
C PHE A 35 5.02 -11.06 -2.17
N SER A 36 4.58 -12.05 -1.40
CA SER A 36 3.69 -13.09 -1.93
C SER A 36 2.34 -12.48 -2.31
N HIS A 37 1.65 -13.09 -3.28
CA HIS A 37 0.32 -12.65 -3.71
C HIS A 37 -0.66 -12.50 -2.54
N GLU A 38 -0.70 -13.51 -1.66
CA GLU A 38 -1.53 -13.50 -0.46
C GLU A 38 -1.17 -12.35 0.49
N LEU A 39 0.13 -12.12 0.71
CA LEU A 39 0.61 -11.05 1.59
C LEU A 39 0.24 -9.67 1.02
N PHE A 40 0.40 -9.47 -0.29
CA PHE A 40 0.02 -8.23 -0.96
C PHE A 40 -1.49 -8.00 -0.88
N GLU A 41 -2.31 -9.01 -1.18
CA GLU A 41 -3.77 -8.88 -1.09
C GLU A 41 -4.25 -8.57 0.33
N GLU A 42 -3.66 -9.20 1.34
CA GLU A 42 -3.93 -8.91 2.75
C GLU A 42 -3.54 -7.47 3.08
N THR A 43 -2.32 -7.06 2.70
CA THR A 43 -1.75 -5.74 3.00
C THR A 43 -2.56 -4.61 2.33
N ILE A 44 -2.91 -4.74 1.04
CA ILE A 44 -3.69 -3.72 0.32
C ILE A 44 -5.16 -3.67 0.74
N LYS A 45 -5.66 -4.72 1.38
CA LYS A 45 -7.00 -4.75 2.01
C LYS A 45 -6.96 -4.36 3.48
N LEU A 46 -5.78 -4.16 4.06
CA LEU A 46 -5.57 -4.03 5.51
C LEU A 46 -6.34 -5.11 6.27
N GLY A 47 -6.15 -6.35 5.83
CA GLY A 47 -6.69 -7.53 6.49
C GLY A 47 -6.28 -7.58 7.97
N PRO A 48 -7.03 -8.30 8.82
CA PRO A 48 -6.80 -8.35 10.27
C PRO A 48 -5.40 -8.90 10.65
N THR A 49 -4.81 -9.67 9.75
CA THR A 49 -3.49 -10.32 9.81
C THR A 49 -2.39 -9.52 9.11
N SER A 50 -2.70 -8.34 8.57
CA SER A 50 -1.71 -7.48 7.92
C SER A 50 -0.66 -7.02 8.91
N ASP A 51 0.60 -7.24 8.56
CA ASP A 51 1.74 -6.77 9.35
C ASP A 51 1.92 -5.26 9.13
N GLU A 52 1.98 -4.48 10.22
CA GLU A 52 2.16 -3.03 10.14
C GLU A 52 3.42 -2.64 9.35
N LYS A 53 4.47 -3.47 9.38
CA LYS A 53 5.69 -3.23 8.59
C LYS A 53 5.49 -3.48 7.10
N ALA A 54 4.68 -4.50 6.75
CA ALA A 54 4.36 -4.78 5.35
C ALA A 54 3.51 -3.65 4.76
N VAL A 55 2.54 -3.18 5.55
CA VAL A 55 1.70 -2.02 5.21
C VAL A 55 2.53 -0.76 5.02
N ALA A 56 3.42 -0.44 5.96
CA ALA A 56 4.30 0.72 5.85
C ALA A 56 5.18 0.63 4.59
N ARG A 57 5.81 -0.54 4.33
CA ARG A 57 6.60 -0.76 3.11
C ARG A 57 5.80 -0.56 1.83
N LEU A 58 4.58 -1.09 1.78
CA LEU A 58 3.71 -0.92 0.61
C LEU A 58 3.36 0.56 0.42
N ARG A 59 3.05 1.27 1.52
CA ARG A 59 2.77 2.70 1.49
C ARG A 59 3.97 3.48 0.96
N ASP A 60 5.13 3.36 1.61
CA ASP A 60 6.36 4.08 1.24
C ASP A 60 6.71 3.83 -0.23
N TYR A 61 6.62 2.58 -0.68
CA TYR A 61 6.88 2.23 -2.08
C TYR A 61 5.90 2.89 -3.05
N LEU A 62 4.61 2.91 -2.72
CA LEU A 62 3.62 3.56 -3.57
C LEU A 62 3.80 5.08 -3.58
N GLU A 63 4.09 5.69 -2.43
CA GLU A 63 4.36 7.12 -2.35
C GLU A 63 5.60 7.48 -3.18
N GLU A 64 6.70 6.77 -3.02
CA GLU A 64 7.91 6.96 -3.82
C GLU A 64 7.62 6.83 -5.33
N LYS A 65 6.85 5.81 -5.74
CA LYS A 65 6.50 5.61 -7.16
C LYS A 65 5.57 6.68 -7.72
N VAL A 66 4.70 7.24 -6.89
CA VAL A 66 3.82 8.36 -7.27
C VAL A 66 4.65 9.65 -7.40
N GLU A 67 5.56 9.90 -6.45
CA GLU A 67 6.49 11.03 -6.46
C GLU A 67 7.47 10.96 -7.64
N GLU A 68 8.02 9.78 -7.95
CA GLU A 68 8.88 9.54 -9.12
C GLU A 68 8.16 9.86 -10.44
N GLN A 69 6.83 9.74 -10.46
CA GLN A 69 6.00 10.13 -11.59
C GLN A 69 5.64 11.62 -11.62
N GLY A 70 6.12 12.40 -10.65
CA GLY A 70 5.79 13.81 -10.48
C GLY A 70 4.34 14.04 -10.06
N LYS A 71 3.71 13.06 -9.40
CA LYS A 71 2.36 13.14 -8.85
C LYS A 71 2.44 13.27 -7.32
N ASP A 72 1.40 13.83 -6.72
CA ASP A 72 1.27 13.89 -5.28
C ASP A 72 0.60 12.61 -4.74
N PRO A 73 1.21 11.89 -3.79
CA PRO A 73 0.55 10.81 -3.10
C PRO A 73 -0.65 11.32 -2.30
N SER A 74 -1.70 10.51 -2.23
CA SER A 74 -2.76 10.69 -1.24
C SER A 74 -2.20 10.27 0.11
N SER A 75 -1.96 11.26 0.96
CA SER A 75 -1.46 11.21 2.35
C SER A 75 -2.38 12.05 3.24
#